data_AF-A0A819BGN6-F1
#
_entry.id   AF-A0A819BGN6-F1
#
_cell.length_a   1.000
_cell.length_b   1.000
_cell.length_c   1.000
_cell.angle_alpha   90.00
_cell.angle_beta   90.00
_cell.angle_gamma   90.00
#
_symmetry.space_group_name_H-M   'P 1'
#
loop_
_entity.id
_entity.type
_entity.pdbx_description
1 polymer ?
#
loop_
_entity_poly.entity_id
_entity_poly.type
_entity_poly.pdbx_seq_one_letter_code
_entity_poly.pdbx_strand_id
1 'polypeptide(L)'
;MMYTFSRIRLFLILTIVCSVHGEINIHGTTANGWDFVRDLFKENFAQERDLGGSVAIYYQGRLVVDLYGGWFDQTRTKPYDNDTLQLVFSTSKGLVAIAAALCVQRGLLNYSELVTKYWPDYGQHGKENTTVADILSHRAGLPIDASPFERYLNWTAMIHTLEQQEPI
;
A
#
# COMPACT_ATOMS: atom_id res chain seq x y z
N MET A 1 26.84 -55.90 -47.27
CA MET A 1 26.19 -55.19 -48.38
C MET A 1 25.10 -54.30 -47.80
N MET A 2 25.26 -52.98 -47.96
CA MET A 2 24.27 -51.89 -47.91
C MET A 2 23.41 -51.59 -46.65
N TYR A 3 23.63 -50.37 -46.13
CA TYR A 3 22.75 -49.38 -45.48
C TYR A 3 21.23 -49.65 -45.57
N THR A 4 20.40 -49.29 -44.58
CA THR A 4 19.90 -47.90 -44.39
C THR A 4 19.18 -47.73 -43.04
N PHE A 5 19.41 -46.60 -42.37
CA PHE A 5 18.68 -46.09 -41.20
C PHE A 5 17.20 -45.79 -41.53
N SER A 6 16.28 -46.09 -40.61
CA SER A 6 15.02 -45.34 -40.55
C SER A 6 14.73 -44.92 -39.10
N ARG A 7 15.00 -43.64 -38.83
CA ARG A 7 14.53 -42.90 -37.66
C ARG A 7 13.06 -42.55 -37.90
N ILE A 8 12.17 -42.91 -36.99
CA ILE A 8 10.89 -42.21 -36.86
C ILE A 8 10.93 -41.39 -35.58
N ARG A 9 10.86 -40.07 -35.80
CA ARG A 9 10.92 -39.01 -34.79
C ARG A 9 9.65 -39.06 -33.95
N LEU A 10 9.83 -39.18 -32.64
CA LEU A 10 8.81 -38.84 -31.65
C LEU A 10 8.53 -37.33 -31.80
N PHE A 11 7.38 -36.97 -32.34
CA PHE A 11 6.88 -35.60 -32.30
C PHE A 11 6.40 -35.34 -30.87
N LEU A 12 7.32 -34.88 -30.00
CA LEU A 12 6.92 -34.14 -28.81
C LEU A 12 6.35 -32.82 -29.35
N ILE A 13 5.01 -32.68 -29.36
CA ILE A 13 4.39 -31.37 -29.47
C ILE A 13 4.69 -30.68 -28.15
N LEU A 14 5.86 -30.03 -28.11
CA LEU A 14 6.14 -28.98 -27.15
C LEU A 14 5.16 -27.87 -27.54
N THR A 15 4.03 -27.78 -26.84
CA THR A 15 3.24 -26.55 -26.84
C THR A 15 4.17 -25.49 -26.25
N ILE A 16 4.94 -24.83 -27.12
CA ILE A 16 5.50 -23.52 -26.81
C ILE A 16 4.25 -22.67 -26.65
N VAL A 17 3.76 -22.55 -25.41
CA VAL A 17 3.04 -21.36 -25.00
C VAL A 17 4.08 -20.28 -25.19
N CYS A 18 4.08 -19.69 -26.38
CA CYS A 18 4.76 -18.44 -26.65
C CYS A 18 3.93 -17.40 -25.90
N SER A 19 4.02 -17.42 -24.57
CA SER A 19 3.61 -16.27 -23.82
C SER A 19 4.68 -15.25 -24.15
N VAL A 20 4.27 -14.21 -24.87
CA VAL A 20 5.08 -13.01 -25.02
C VAL A 20 5.08 -12.32 -23.65
N HIS A 21 5.66 -12.96 -22.65
CA HIS A 21 6.04 -12.32 -21.41
C HIS A 21 7.26 -11.49 -21.79
N GLY A 22 7.05 -10.24 -22.19
CA GLY A 22 8.14 -9.28 -22.19
C GLY A 22 8.81 -9.37 -20.82
N GLU A 23 10.13 -9.59 -20.78
CA GLU A 23 10.86 -9.69 -19.52
C GLU A 23 10.51 -8.47 -18.66
N ILE A 24 9.84 -8.71 -17.54
CA ILE A 24 9.55 -7.63 -16.60
C ILE A 24 10.85 -7.36 -15.85
N ASN A 25 11.46 -6.23 -16.19
CA ASN A 25 12.70 -5.80 -15.58
C ASN A 25 12.46 -5.48 -14.10
N ILE A 26 12.93 -6.39 -13.25
CA ILE A 26 13.00 -6.20 -11.80
C ILE A 26 14.38 -5.65 -11.46
N HIS A 27 14.39 -4.51 -10.79
CA HIS A 27 15.58 -3.79 -10.37
C HIS A 27 15.77 -3.90 -8.84
N GLY A 28 16.87 -3.34 -8.34
CA GLY A 28 17.18 -3.29 -6.91
C GLY A 28 17.89 -4.53 -6.35
N THR A 29 17.97 -4.64 -5.03
CA THR A 29 18.86 -5.57 -4.32
C THR A 29 18.14 -6.49 -3.33
N THR A 30 18.71 -7.66 -3.12
CA THR A 30 18.34 -8.63 -2.08
C THR A 30 19.62 -9.00 -1.32
N ALA A 31 19.56 -9.01 0.00
CA ALA A 31 20.64 -9.53 0.83
C ALA A 31 20.67 -11.07 0.77
N ASN A 32 21.82 -11.67 1.07
CA ASN A 32 21.98 -13.13 1.10
C ASN A 32 20.88 -13.80 1.94
N GLY A 33 20.21 -14.80 1.36
CA GLY A 33 19.10 -15.53 2.00
C GLY A 33 17.72 -14.90 1.81
N TRP A 34 17.61 -13.75 1.12
CA TRP A 34 16.34 -13.08 0.81
C TRP A 34 15.95 -13.14 -0.67
N ASP A 35 16.71 -13.86 -1.51
CA ASP A 35 16.47 -13.95 -2.96
C ASP A 35 15.09 -14.53 -3.30
N PHE A 36 14.53 -15.36 -2.44
CA PHE A 36 13.17 -15.88 -2.59
C PHE A 36 12.11 -14.77 -2.70
N VAL A 37 12.35 -13.60 -2.09
CA VAL A 37 11.44 -12.44 -2.20
C VAL A 37 11.47 -11.89 -3.63
N ARG A 38 12.65 -11.84 -4.27
CA ARG A 38 12.77 -11.42 -5.67
C ARG A 38 12.05 -12.39 -6.59
N ASP A 39 12.15 -13.69 -6.34
CA ASP A 39 11.49 -14.70 -7.15
C ASP A 39 9.96 -14.60 -7.03
N LEU A 40 9.44 -14.44 -5.81
CA LEU A 40 8.00 -14.20 -5.59
C LEU A 40 7.52 -12.88 -6.21
N PHE A 41 8.33 -11.83 -6.11
CA PHE A 41 8.02 -10.54 -6.70
C PHE A 41 7.92 -10.65 -8.23
N LYS A 42 8.88 -11.32 -8.88
CA LYS A 42 8.82 -11.64 -10.32
C LYS A 42 7.58 -12.45 -10.69
N GLU A 43 7.20 -13.42 -9.86
CA GLU A 43 6.04 -14.28 -10.12
C GLU A 43 4.73 -13.49 -10.17
N ASN A 44 4.56 -12.47 -9.33
CA ASN A 44 3.37 -11.61 -9.37
C ASN A 44 3.19 -10.94 -10.74
N PHE A 45 4.28 -10.50 -11.34
CA PHE A 45 4.29 -9.90 -12.67
C PHE A 45 4.06 -10.92 -13.78
N ALA A 46 4.71 -12.10 -13.69
CA ALA A 46 4.51 -13.19 -14.64
C ALA A 46 3.05 -13.69 -14.66
N GLN A 47 2.36 -13.61 -13.52
CA GLN A 47 0.95 -13.97 -13.39
C GLN A 47 -0.02 -12.78 -13.58
N GLU A 48 0.47 -11.63 -14.05
CA GLU A 48 -0.30 -10.40 -14.27
C GLU A 48 -1.11 -9.92 -13.04
N ARG A 49 -0.67 -10.27 -11.83
CA ARG A 49 -1.27 -9.80 -10.58
C ARG A 49 -0.90 -8.35 -10.28
N ASP A 50 0.33 -7.99 -10.63
CA ASP A 50 0.87 -6.64 -10.47
C ASP A 50 1.22 -6.04 -11.84
N LEU A 51 0.83 -4.78 -12.05
CA LEU A 51 1.24 -4.00 -13.22
C LEU A 51 2.63 -3.39 -13.03
N GLY A 52 2.86 -2.84 -11.83
CA GLY A 52 4.07 -2.18 -11.37
C GLY A 52 4.05 -2.09 -9.85
N GLY A 53 5.21 -2.10 -9.22
CA GLY A 53 5.28 -1.99 -7.77
C GLY A 53 6.70 -1.95 -7.23
N SER A 54 6.79 -1.83 -5.91
CA SER A 54 8.03 -1.93 -5.15
C SER A 54 7.81 -2.69 -3.84
N VAL A 55 8.89 -3.29 -3.34
CA VAL A 55 8.91 -3.94 -2.02
C VAL A 55 10.22 -3.61 -1.33
N ALA A 56 10.10 -3.09 -0.10
CA ALA A 56 11.22 -2.83 0.79
C ALA A 56 11.00 -3.58 2.10
N ILE A 57 12.02 -4.31 2.55
CA ILE A 57 11.98 -5.07 3.81
C ILE A 57 13.17 -4.64 4.67
N TYR A 58 12.86 -4.19 5.89
CA TYR A 58 13.85 -3.97 6.93
C TYR A 58 13.81 -5.13 7.93
N TYR A 59 14.97 -5.78 8.14
CA TYR A 59 15.15 -6.80 9.16
C TYR A 59 16.25 -6.36 10.12
N GLN A 60 15.95 -6.31 11.43
CA GLN A 60 16.86 -5.83 12.47
C GLN A 60 17.47 -4.44 12.15
N GLY A 61 16.63 -3.53 11.62
CA GLY A 61 17.04 -2.16 11.27
C GLY A 61 17.89 -2.04 10.01
N ARG A 62 18.10 -3.13 9.25
CA ARG A 62 18.83 -3.12 7.98
C ARG A 62 17.90 -3.39 6.81
N LEU A 63 18.06 -2.64 5.73
CA LEU A 63 17.39 -2.90 4.46
C LEU A 63 17.96 -4.19 3.86
N VAL A 64 17.14 -5.23 3.79
CA VAL A 64 17.53 -6.57 3.28
C VAL A 64 16.88 -6.91 1.95
N VAL A 65 15.80 -6.22 1.59
CA VAL A 65 15.17 -6.27 0.27
C VAL A 65 14.81 -4.85 -0.13
N ASP A 66 15.15 -4.47 -1.35
CA ASP A 66 14.76 -3.22 -1.97
C ASP A 66 14.59 -3.48 -3.47
N LEU A 67 13.35 -3.72 -3.90
CA LEU A 67 13.02 -4.12 -5.26
C LEU A 67 11.93 -3.22 -5.84
N TYR A 68 11.99 -3.02 -7.15
CA TYR A 68 10.96 -2.33 -7.91
C TYR A 68 10.96 -2.82 -9.35
N GLY A 69 9.85 -2.63 -10.06
CA GLY A 69 9.75 -2.98 -11.47
C GLY A 69 8.33 -2.97 -12.01
N GLY A 70 8.20 -3.26 -13.30
CA GLY A 70 6.93 -3.20 -14.03
C GLY A 70 6.64 -1.80 -14.58
N TRP A 71 5.37 -1.45 -14.64
CA TRP A 71 4.86 -0.25 -15.32
C TRP A 71 4.00 0.60 -14.38
N PHE A 72 4.12 1.91 -14.47
CA PHE A 72 3.30 2.84 -13.70
C PHE A 72 1.87 2.94 -14.23
N ASP A 73 1.69 2.80 -15.55
CA ASP A 73 0.41 2.99 -16.22
C ASP A 73 0.00 1.77 -17.05
N GLN A 74 -1.31 1.65 -17.32
CA GLN A 74 -1.88 0.53 -18.05
C GLN A 74 -1.45 0.46 -19.52
N THR A 75 -1.05 1.58 -20.11
CA THR A 75 -0.53 1.63 -21.48
C THR A 75 0.90 1.09 -21.58
N ARG A 76 1.55 0.82 -20.43
CA ARG A 76 2.92 0.32 -20.33
C ARG A 76 3.90 1.24 -21.07
N THR A 77 3.71 2.56 -20.94
CA THR A 77 4.58 3.57 -21.55
C THR A 77 5.53 4.21 -20.56
N LYS A 78 5.15 4.26 -19.27
CA LYS A 78 6.01 4.74 -18.18
C LYS A 78 6.44 3.59 -17.26
N PRO A 79 7.76 3.35 -17.09
CA PRO A 79 8.24 2.32 -16.17
C PRO A 79 7.93 2.67 -14.71
N TYR A 80 7.80 1.64 -13.87
CA TYR A 80 7.78 1.80 -12.42
C TYR A 80 9.22 1.70 -11.90
N ASP A 81 9.78 2.82 -11.47
CA ASP A 81 11.17 2.96 -11.01
C ASP A 81 11.27 3.28 -9.51
N ASN A 82 12.49 3.50 -9.01
CA ASN A 82 12.77 3.81 -7.61
C ASN A 82 12.27 5.20 -7.16
N ASP A 83 12.00 6.10 -8.10
CA ASP A 83 11.48 7.45 -7.83
C ASP A 83 9.96 7.53 -8.00
N THR A 84 9.32 6.41 -8.34
CA THR A 84 7.88 6.33 -8.58
C THR A 84 7.10 6.48 -7.27
N LEU A 85 6.28 7.53 -7.18
CA LEU A 85 5.34 7.74 -6.09
C LEU A 85 4.01 7.06 -6.37
N GLN A 86 3.56 6.24 -5.41
CA GLN A 86 2.29 5.52 -5.46
C GLN A 86 1.30 6.05 -4.42
N LEU A 87 0.02 6.12 -4.78
CA LEU A 87 -1.04 6.37 -3.81
C LEU A 87 -1.19 5.16 -2.88
N VAL A 88 -0.84 5.31 -1.60
CA VAL A 88 -0.83 4.22 -0.61
C VAL A 88 -2.13 4.08 0.20
N PHE A 89 -3.15 4.89 -0.12
CA PHE A 89 -4.48 4.88 0.51
C PHE A 89 -4.42 4.83 2.05
N SER A 90 -5.15 3.90 2.68
CA SER A 90 -5.26 3.79 4.13
C SER A 90 -3.94 3.52 4.85
N THR A 91 -2.89 3.10 4.15
CA THR A 91 -1.55 2.98 4.73
C THR A 91 -1.07 4.29 5.35
N SER A 92 -1.52 5.44 4.82
CA SER A 92 -1.23 6.77 5.37
C SER A 92 -1.66 6.94 6.84
N LYS A 93 -2.65 6.18 7.32
CA LYS A 93 -3.08 6.22 8.73
C LYS A 93 -1.97 5.80 9.70
N GLY A 94 -1.05 4.92 9.26
CA GLY A 94 0.11 4.55 10.06
C GLY A 94 1.03 5.74 10.34
N LEU A 95 1.27 6.60 9.34
CA LEU A 95 2.06 7.83 9.50
C LEU A 95 1.37 8.81 10.45
N VAL A 96 0.04 8.97 10.34
CA VAL A 96 -0.75 9.80 11.25
C VAL A 96 -0.68 9.27 12.69
N ALA A 97 -0.75 7.95 12.88
CA ALA A 97 -0.63 7.32 14.19
C ALA A 97 0.76 7.56 14.82
N ILE A 98 1.84 7.48 14.03
CA ILE A 98 3.20 7.81 14.47
C ILE A 98 3.29 9.29 14.88
N ALA A 99 2.74 10.21 14.07
CA ALA A 99 2.72 11.63 14.40
C ALA A 99 1.98 11.91 15.72
N ALA A 100 0.83 11.26 15.93
CA ALA A 100 0.09 11.34 17.19
C ALA A 100 0.92 10.81 18.38
N ALA A 101 1.59 9.67 18.22
CA ALA A 101 2.46 9.09 19.25
C ALA A 101 3.64 10.03 19.61
N LEU A 102 4.23 10.70 18.62
CA LEU A 102 5.26 11.73 18.85
C LEU A 102 4.71 12.93 19.63
N CYS A 103 3.49 13.38 19.33
CA CYS A 103 2.83 14.43 20.10
C CYS A 103 2.59 13.99 21.56
N VAL A 104 2.19 12.73 21.78
CA VAL A 104 2.04 12.18 23.14
C VAL A 104 3.36 12.12 23.88
N GLN A 105 4.42 11.62 23.23
CA GLN A 105 5.77 11.58 23.80
C GLN A 105 6.25 12.97 24.23
N ARG A 106 5.88 14.01 23.48
CA ARG A 106 6.24 15.41 23.76
C ARG A 106 5.31 16.11 24.75
N GLY A 107 4.28 15.43 25.27
CA GLY A 107 3.28 16.01 26.17
C GLY A 107 2.31 16.98 25.50
N LEU A 108 2.24 17.00 24.17
CA LEU A 108 1.33 17.86 23.39
C LEU A 108 -0.06 17.22 23.20
N LEU A 109 -0.14 15.90 23.32
CA LEU A 109 -1.37 15.12 23.21
C LEU A 109 -1.40 14.08 24.34
N ASN A 110 -2.57 13.60 24.73
CA ASN A 110 -2.70 12.52 25.70
C ASN A 110 -3.89 11.64 25.30
N TYR A 111 -3.66 10.33 25.22
CA TYR A 111 -4.66 9.36 24.78
C TYR A 111 -5.91 9.32 25.65
N SER A 112 -5.79 9.56 26.96
CA SER A 112 -6.90 9.53 27.91
C SER A 112 -7.63 10.86 28.05
N GLU A 113 -7.12 11.94 27.44
CA GLU A 113 -7.80 13.22 27.45
C GLU A 113 -8.97 13.24 26.47
N LEU A 114 -9.96 14.08 26.79
CA LEU A 114 -11.09 14.33 25.91
C LEU A 114 -10.63 15.09 24.66
N VAL A 115 -11.20 14.77 23.50
CA VAL A 115 -10.95 15.49 22.25
C VAL A 115 -11.29 16.97 22.41
N THR A 116 -12.33 17.28 23.17
CA THR A 116 -12.81 18.65 23.46
C THR A 116 -11.77 19.55 24.13
N LYS A 117 -10.75 18.96 24.78
CA LYS A 117 -9.60 19.71 25.30
C LYS A 117 -8.77 20.35 24.19
N TYR A 118 -8.66 19.69 23.04
CA TYR A 118 -7.84 20.12 21.90
C TYR A 118 -8.68 20.74 20.78
N TRP A 119 -9.94 20.32 20.67
CA TRP A 119 -10.90 20.76 19.67
C TRP A 119 -12.27 20.92 20.33
N PRO A 120 -12.56 22.07 20.96
CA PRO A 120 -13.79 22.27 21.72
C PRO A 120 -15.06 22.04 20.90
N ASP A 121 -15.09 22.55 19.65
CA ASP A 121 -16.26 22.46 18.77
C ASP A 121 -16.59 21.02 18.35
N TYR A 122 -15.67 20.06 18.52
CA TYR A 122 -15.96 18.64 18.31
C TYR A 122 -17.03 18.11 19.26
N GLY A 123 -17.12 18.65 20.48
CA GLY A 123 -17.99 18.17 21.57
C GLY A 123 -19.48 18.47 21.38
N GLN A 124 -19.97 18.47 20.14
CA GLN A 124 -21.38 18.65 19.81
C GLN A 124 -22.03 17.29 19.57
N HIS A 125 -23.35 17.22 19.66
CA HIS A 125 -24.14 16.05 19.26
C HIS A 125 -23.72 14.73 19.96
N GLY A 126 -23.45 14.78 21.27
CA GLY A 126 -23.17 13.57 22.08
C GLY A 126 -21.72 13.10 22.07
N LYS A 127 -20.79 13.93 21.55
CA LYS A 127 -19.36 13.59 21.40
C LYS A 127 -18.47 14.15 22.52
N GLU A 128 -19.05 14.69 23.59
CA GLU A 128 -18.35 15.44 24.64
C GLU A 128 -17.34 14.57 25.40
N ASN A 129 -17.63 13.26 25.50
CA ASN A 129 -16.86 12.29 26.27
C ASN A 129 -15.88 11.46 25.42
N THR A 130 -15.75 11.74 24.12
CA THR A 130 -14.81 11.00 23.25
C THR A 130 -13.38 11.30 23.66
N THR A 131 -12.59 10.26 23.91
CA THR A 131 -11.16 10.40 24.19
C THR A 131 -10.33 10.42 22.89
N VAL A 132 -9.10 10.93 22.97
CA VAL A 132 -8.14 10.83 21.85
C VAL A 132 -7.91 9.36 21.44
N ALA A 133 -7.89 8.43 22.40
CA ALA A 133 -7.78 7.00 22.13
C ALA A 133 -8.96 6.47 21.31
N ASP A 134 -10.19 6.93 21.58
CA ASP A 134 -11.37 6.51 20.83
C ASP A 134 -11.31 6.95 19.36
N ILE A 135 -10.79 8.14 19.06
CA ILE A 135 -10.56 8.60 17.68
C ILE A 135 -9.56 7.68 16.97
N LEU A 136 -8.39 7.45 17.57
CA LEU A 136 -7.30 6.71 16.94
C LEU A 136 -7.58 5.20 16.80
N SER A 137 -8.55 4.68 17.55
CA SER A 137 -8.98 3.27 17.50
C SER A 137 -10.33 3.06 16.83
N HIS A 138 -10.86 4.08 16.13
CA HIS A 138 -12.14 4.01 15.41
C HIS A 138 -13.35 3.68 16.30
N ARG A 139 -13.35 4.13 17.56
CA ARG A 139 -14.44 3.93 18.52
C ARG A 139 -15.35 5.13 18.70
N ALA A 140 -15.03 6.25 18.06
CA ALA A 140 -15.82 7.48 18.13
C ALA A 140 -17.14 7.45 17.33
N GLY A 141 -17.40 6.38 16.57
CA GLY A 141 -18.66 6.22 15.83
C GLY A 141 -18.85 7.16 14.64
N LEU A 142 -17.76 7.66 14.02
CA LEU A 142 -17.80 8.64 12.93
C LEU A 142 -17.41 8.00 11.58
N PRO A 143 -18.34 7.34 10.88
CA PRO A 143 -18.08 6.83 9.53
C PRO A 143 -17.93 7.99 8.53
N ILE A 144 -17.38 7.68 7.35
CA ILE A 144 -17.42 8.61 6.22
C ILE A 144 -18.88 8.89 5.84
N ASP A 145 -19.22 10.15 5.59
CA ASP A 145 -20.55 10.54 5.13
C ASP A 145 -20.69 10.37 3.61
N ALA A 146 -21.85 10.69 3.05
CA ALA A 146 -22.09 10.63 1.61
C ALA A 146 -21.70 11.94 0.89
N SER A 147 -20.76 12.71 1.44
CA SER A 147 -20.36 14.00 0.85
C SER A 147 -19.67 13.82 -0.51
N PRO A 148 -19.79 14.81 -1.43
CA PRO A 148 -19.05 14.84 -2.69
C PRO A 148 -17.53 14.84 -2.46
N PHE A 149 -16.78 14.32 -3.44
CA PHE A 149 -15.33 14.13 -3.29
C PHE A 149 -14.57 15.43 -2.98
N GLU A 150 -14.96 16.52 -3.62
CA GLU A 150 -14.37 17.86 -3.47
C GLU A 150 -14.46 18.35 -2.02
N ARG A 151 -15.47 17.88 -1.27
CA ARG A 151 -15.60 18.23 0.14
C ARG A 151 -14.49 17.61 0.98
N TYR A 152 -14.05 16.38 0.70
CA TYR A 152 -12.92 15.76 1.39
C TYR A 152 -11.59 16.47 1.14
N LEU A 153 -11.49 17.22 0.04
CA LEU A 153 -10.31 18.05 -0.26
C LEU A 153 -10.33 19.40 0.48
N ASN A 154 -11.46 19.78 1.07
CA ASN A 154 -11.62 21.02 1.82
C ASN A 154 -11.54 20.75 3.32
N TRP A 155 -10.38 21.07 3.90
CA TRP A 155 -10.09 20.91 5.33
C TRP A 155 -11.19 21.51 6.22
N THR A 156 -11.50 22.79 6.05
CA THR A 156 -12.48 23.50 6.88
C THR A 156 -13.87 22.89 6.78
N ALA A 157 -14.28 22.49 5.56
CA ALA A 157 -15.58 21.84 5.37
C ALA A 157 -15.66 20.47 6.04
N MET A 158 -14.56 19.70 6.05
CA MET A 158 -14.48 18.41 6.73
C MET A 158 -14.48 18.52 8.25
N ILE A 159 -13.77 19.51 8.80
CA ILE A 159 -13.80 19.83 10.23
C ILE A 159 -15.24 20.12 10.66
N HIS A 160 -15.94 21.01 9.95
CA HIS A 160 -17.35 21.30 10.25
C HIS A 160 -18.28 20.11 10.07
N THR A 161 -18.05 19.25 9.07
CA THR A 161 -18.80 17.98 8.95
C THR A 161 -18.64 17.13 10.22
N LEU A 162 -17.41 16.93 10.68
CA LEU A 162 -17.13 16.10 11.85
C LEU A 162 -17.67 16.70 13.16
N GLU A 163 -17.66 18.03 13.30
CA GLU A 163 -18.30 18.72 14.44
C GLU A 163 -19.79 18.44 14.49
N GLN A 164 -20.46 18.49 13.34
CA GLN A 164 -21.92 18.33 13.23
C GLN A 164 -22.38 16.87 13.14
N GLN A 165 -21.49 15.91 12.94
CA GLN A 165 -21.86 14.50 12.78
C GLN A 165 -22.24 13.85 14.12
N GLU A 166 -23.34 13.10 14.13
CA GLU A 166 -23.74 12.24 15.25
C GLU A 166 -23.01 10.89 15.19
N PRO A 167 -22.51 10.35 16.32
CA PRO A 167 -22.01 8.98 16.39
C PRO A 167 -23.09 7.93 16.13
N ILE A 168 -22.71 6.80 15.52
CA ILE A 168 -23.57 5.61 15.35
C ILE A 168 -23.44 4.58 16.46
#